data_AF-A0A6I3LLN5-F1
#
_entry.id   AF-A0A6I3LLN5-F1
#
_cell.length_a   1.000
_cell.length_b   1.000
_cell.length_c   1.000
_cell.angle_alpha   90.00
_cell.angle_beta   90.00
_cell.angle_gamma   90.00
#
_symmetry.space_group_name_H-M   'P 1'
#
loop_
_entity.id
_entity.type
_entity.pdbx_description
1 polymer ?
#
loop_
_entity_poly.entity_id
_entity_poly.type
_entity_poly.pdbx_seq_one_letter_code
_entity_poly.pdbx_strand_id
1 'polypeptide(L)'
;MDKITHRINQLVKFSSFLLLVDVYALLNFTIMDSIVVSNVLKGIHYKRSDLVHLETISVYLNQFHLVVGVFFVVTFLAWFFNAFKNLQKLDTVFYESKYWTILAWIVPVFNLFLPFTILAKMCRRSYLYLRKNQISYGKKYPFSLFVLWWFIYVVFILINLFRNVLLMYGGFKFLSDLNVYMHLLNFIGVLICFNFVRHFIRLQCLMSSVLPENEEIAE
;
A
#
# COMPACT_ATOMS: atom_id res chain seq x y z
N MET A 1 -9.24 22.37 -8.44
CA MET A 1 -8.50 21.10 -8.62
C MET A 1 -8.85 20.53 -9.99
N ASP A 2 -7.85 20.26 -10.85
CA ASP A 2 -8.05 19.70 -12.20
C ASP A 2 -8.84 18.37 -12.16
N LYS A 3 -9.75 18.20 -13.11
CA LYS A 3 -10.55 17.00 -13.40
C LYS A 3 -9.69 15.72 -13.47
N ILE A 4 -8.47 15.78 -14.01
CA ILE A 4 -7.55 14.64 -14.08
C ILE A 4 -7.09 14.25 -12.67
N THR A 5 -6.66 15.21 -11.86
CA THR A 5 -6.25 14.96 -10.46
C THR A 5 -7.39 14.37 -9.65
N HIS A 6 -8.62 14.88 -9.85
CA HIS A 6 -9.80 14.34 -9.19
C HIS A 6 -10.04 12.86 -9.56
N ARG A 7 -9.98 12.51 -10.85
CA ARG A 7 -10.16 11.12 -11.31
C ARG A 7 -9.10 10.18 -10.73
N ILE A 8 -7.83 10.59 -10.73
CA ILE A 8 -6.73 9.79 -10.15
C ILE A 8 -6.94 9.57 -8.65
N ASN A 9 -7.38 10.60 -7.92
CA ASN A 9 -7.71 10.48 -6.50
C ASN A 9 -8.85 9.49 -6.23
N GLN A 10 -9.86 9.42 -7.11
CA GLN A 10 -10.92 8.41 -6.98
C GLN A 10 -10.41 7.01 -7.31
N LEU A 11 -9.58 6.88 -8.35
CA LEU A 11 -8.99 5.59 -8.75
C LEU A 11 -8.12 4.98 -7.65
N VAL A 12 -7.22 5.76 -7.03
CA VAL A 12 -6.34 5.24 -5.96
C VAL A 12 -7.13 4.90 -4.68
N LYS A 13 -8.23 5.62 -4.39
CA LYS A 13 -9.14 5.27 -3.29
C LYS A 13 -9.85 3.96 -3.56
N PHE A 14 -10.34 3.78 -4.78
CA PHE A 14 -11.02 2.56 -5.19
C PHE A 14 -10.05 1.37 -5.17
N SER A 15 -8.86 1.52 -5.76
CA SER A 15 -7.86 0.45 -5.80
C SER A 15 -7.33 0.08 -4.41
N SER A 16 -7.08 1.05 -3.53
CA SER A 16 -6.67 0.76 -2.14
C SER A 16 -7.78 0.06 -1.34
N PHE A 17 -9.05 0.41 -1.57
CA PHE A 17 -10.18 -0.31 -0.97
C PHE A 17 -10.30 -1.74 -1.51
N LEU A 18 -10.19 -1.91 -2.82
CA LEU A 18 -10.23 -3.23 -3.47
C LEU A 18 -9.10 -4.13 -2.93
N LEU A 19 -7.89 -3.61 -2.82
CA LEU A 19 -6.75 -4.32 -2.23
C LEU A 19 -7.00 -4.70 -0.77
N LEU A 20 -7.65 -3.84 0.02
CA LEU A 20 -7.98 -4.15 1.42
C LEU A 20 -8.95 -5.33 1.52
N VAL A 21 -9.99 -5.36 0.69
CA VAL A 21 -10.98 -6.46 0.66
C VAL A 21 -10.33 -7.76 0.19
N ASP A 22 -9.50 -7.68 -0.85
CA ASP A 22 -8.77 -8.81 -1.41
C ASP A 22 -7.78 -9.43 -0.40
N VAL A 23 -6.97 -8.61 0.28
CA VAL A 23 -6.05 -9.09 1.33
C VAL A 23 -6.81 -9.66 2.53
N TYR A 24 -7.97 -9.11 2.88
CA TYR A 24 -8.83 -9.69 3.90
C TYR A 24 -9.33 -11.08 3.49
N ALA A 25 -9.77 -11.27 2.24
CA ALA A 25 -10.20 -12.57 1.73
C ALA A 25 -9.05 -13.61 1.79
N LEU A 26 -7.85 -13.22 1.36
CA LEU A 26 -6.65 -14.06 1.44
C LEU A 26 -6.28 -14.45 2.88
N LEU A 27 -6.35 -13.50 3.81
CA LEU A 27 -6.07 -13.78 5.23
C LEU A 27 -7.03 -14.83 5.78
N ASN A 28 -8.34 -14.68 5.53
CA ASN A 28 -9.33 -15.67 5.97
C ASN A 28 -9.09 -17.04 5.33
N PHE A 29 -8.79 -17.07 4.04
CA PHE A 29 -8.48 -18.31 3.34
C PHE A 29 -7.24 -19.00 3.92
N THR A 30 -6.17 -18.24 4.19
CA THR A 30 -4.92 -18.79 4.77
C THR A 30 -5.13 -19.33 6.18
N ILE A 31 -5.95 -18.66 6.99
CA ILE A 31 -6.32 -19.17 8.31
C ILE A 31 -7.06 -20.51 8.17
N MET A 32 -8.05 -20.58 7.27
CA MET A 32 -8.79 -21.83 7.00
C MET A 32 -7.84 -22.95 6.53
N ASP A 33 -6.96 -22.67 5.58
CA ASP A 33 -5.96 -23.61 5.06
C ASP A 33 -5.04 -24.13 6.17
N SER A 34 -4.53 -23.24 7.04
CA SER A 34 -3.69 -23.64 8.19
C SER A 34 -4.42 -24.57 9.17
N ILE A 35 -5.73 -24.38 9.36
CA ILE A 35 -6.55 -25.24 10.22
C ILE A 35 -6.69 -26.63 9.59
N VAL A 36 -6.98 -26.68 8.28
CA VAL A 36 -7.07 -27.95 7.53
C VAL A 36 -5.75 -28.70 7.58
N VAL A 37 -4.62 -28.02 7.33
CA VAL A 37 -3.27 -28.57 7.46
C VAL A 37 -3.03 -29.14 8.86
N SER A 38 -3.33 -28.37 9.91
CA SER A 38 -3.18 -28.80 11.30
C SER A 38 -4.01 -30.05 11.61
N ASN A 39 -5.22 -30.14 11.07
CA ASN A 39 -6.11 -31.29 11.24
C ASN A 39 -5.58 -32.53 10.51
N VAL A 40 -5.10 -32.39 9.27
CA VAL A 40 -4.46 -33.48 8.52
C VAL A 40 -3.24 -34.01 9.27
N LEU A 41 -2.41 -33.13 9.83
CA LEU A 41 -1.24 -33.51 10.63
C LEU A 41 -1.60 -34.24 11.93
N LYS A 42 -2.82 -34.03 12.47
CA LYS A 42 -3.36 -34.77 13.62
C LYS A 42 -3.99 -36.11 13.23
N GLY A 43 -3.98 -36.49 11.95
CA GLY A 43 -4.56 -37.72 11.44
C GLY A 43 -6.05 -37.61 11.07
N ILE A 44 -6.61 -36.41 10.99
CA ILE A 44 -7.98 -36.22 10.48
C ILE A 44 -7.95 -36.39 8.96
N HIS A 45 -8.70 -37.37 8.46
CA HIS A 45 -8.79 -37.65 7.04
C HIS A 45 -9.87 -36.78 6.38
N TYR A 46 -9.46 -36.05 5.34
CA TYR A 46 -10.37 -35.34 4.44
C TYR A 46 -10.51 -36.11 3.14
N LYS A 47 -11.67 -35.95 2.48
CA LYS A 47 -11.86 -36.50 1.16
C LYS A 47 -10.92 -35.79 0.18
N ARG A 48 -10.27 -36.56 -0.70
CA ARG A 48 -9.33 -36.01 -1.70
C ARG A 48 -9.97 -34.92 -2.56
N SER A 49 -11.25 -35.05 -2.92
CA SER A 49 -11.96 -34.02 -3.69
C SER A 49 -11.96 -32.66 -2.99
N ASP A 50 -12.12 -32.65 -1.67
CA ASP A 50 -12.28 -31.42 -0.90
C ASP A 50 -10.94 -30.67 -0.80
N LEU A 51 -9.84 -31.42 -0.66
CA LEU A 51 -8.49 -30.88 -0.70
C LEU A 51 -8.15 -30.30 -2.07
N VAL A 52 -8.54 -30.98 -3.17
CA VAL A 52 -8.34 -30.48 -4.53
C VAL A 52 -9.16 -29.21 -4.79
N HIS A 53 -10.40 -29.15 -4.29
CA HIS A 53 -11.21 -27.93 -4.39
C HIS A 53 -10.58 -26.77 -3.60
N LEU A 54 -10.07 -27.02 -2.40
CA LEU A 54 -9.37 -26.03 -1.59
C LEU A 54 -8.13 -25.49 -2.31
N GLU A 55 -7.29 -26.37 -2.86
CA GLU A 55 -6.12 -25.99 -3.66
C GLU A 55 -6.52 -25.15 -4.88
N THR A 56 -7.59 -25.55 -5.58
CA THR A 56 -8.12 -24.82 -6.73
C THR A 56 -8.56 -23.40 -6.35
N ILE A 57 -9.28 -23.24 -5.22
CA ILE A 57 -9.67 -21.92 -4.70
C ILE A 57 -8.44 -21.09 -4.36
N SER A 58 -7.42 -21.69 -3.73
CA SER A 58 -6.15 -21.02 -3.42
C SER A 58 -5.49 -20.45 -4.67
N VAL A 59 -5.41 -21.23 -5.76
CA VAL A 59 -4.83 -20.78 -7.03
C VAL A 59 -5.59 -19.58 -7.60
N TYR A 60 -6.93 -19.65 -7.64
CA TYR A 60 -7.73 -18.54 -8.15
C TYR A 60 -7.62 -17.27 -7.30
N LEU A 61 -7.62 -17.40 -5.97
CA LEU A 61 -7.43 -16.26 -5.06
C LEU A 61 -6.06 -15.61 -5.25
N ASN A 62 -5.00 -16.39 -5.39
CA ASN A 62 -3.65 -15.87 -5.60
C ASN A 62 -3.50 -15.16 -6.97
N GLN A 63 -4.12 -15.70 -8.02
CA GLN A 63 -4.14 -15.04 -9.33
C GLN A 63 -4.92 -13.73 -9.30
N PHE A 64 -6.09 -13.72 -8.65
CA PHE A 64 -6.90 -12.52 -8.47
C PHE A 64 -6.14 -11.45 -7.66
N HIS A 65 -5.50 -11.85 -6.56
CA HIS A 65 -4.66 -10.98 -5.74
C HIS A 65 -3.55 -10.32 -6.55
N LEU A 66 -2.88 -11.07 -7.43
CA LEU A 66 -1.86 -10.52 -8.31
C LEU A 66 -2.43 -9.40 -9.20
N VAL A 67 -3.58 -9.63 -9.83
CA VAL A 67 -4.23 -8.64 -10.70
C VAL A 67 -4.61 -7.38 -9.92
N VAL A 68 -5.23 -7.55 -8.75
CA VAL A 68 -5.59 -6.44 -7.86
C VAL A 68 -4.36 -5.68 -7.38
N GLY A 69 -3.28 -6.39 -7.03
CA GLY A 69 -2.00 -5.82 -6.62
C GLY A 69 -1.36 -4.98 -7.72
N VAL A 70 -1.31 -5.48 -8.96
CA VAL A 70 -0.80 -4.72 -10.11
C VAL A 70 -1.64 -3.48 -10.37
N PHE A 71 -2.96 -3.61 -10.35
CA PHE A 71 -3.87 -2.47 -10.51
C PHE A 71 -3.67 -1.40 -9.43
N PHE A 72 -3.48 -1.83 -8.17
CA PHE A 72 -3.17 -0.92 -7.07
C PHE A 72 -1.83 -0.23 -7.27
N VAL A 73 -0.75 -0.95 -7.60
CA VAL A 73 0.59 -0.36 -7.79
C VAL A 73 0.57 0.70 -8.89
N VAL A 74 -0.06 0.41 -10.04
CA VAL A 74 -0.14 1.37 -11.15
C VAL A 74 -0.90 2.64 -10.73
N THR A 75 -2.06 2.49 -10.09
CA THR A 75 -2.86 3.64 -9.66
C THR A 75 -2.21 4.41 -8.51
N PHE A 76 -1.51 3.73 -7.60
CA PHE A 76 -0.73 4.32 -6.52
C PHE A 76 0.45 5.14 -7.05
N LEU A 77 1.23 4.60 -7.99
CA LEU A 77 2.35 5.33 -8.60
C LEU A 77 1.88 6.55 -9.41
N ALA A 78 0.80 6.39 -10.18
CA ALA A 78 0.19 7.50 -10.91
C ALA A 78 -0.29 8.60 -9.95
N TRP A 79 -0.94 8.22 -8.85
CA TRP A 79 -1.32 9.16 -7.79
C TRP A 79 -0.11 9.82 -7.14
N PHE A 80 0.91 9.05 -6.77
CA PHE A 80 2.10 9.54 -6.07
C PHE A 80 2.85 10.58 -6.91
N PHE A 81 3.03 10.31 -8.21
CA PHE A 81 3.63 11.25 -9.16
C PHE A 81 2.83 12.55 -9.27
N ASN A 82 1.51 12.47 -9.44
CA ASN A 82 0.65 13.65 -9.57
C ASN A 82 0.55 14.45 -8.27
N ALA A 83 0.50 13.76 -7.14
CA ALA A 83 0.49 14.36 -5.82
C ALA A 83 1.76 15.15 -5.56
N PHE A 84 2.92 14.60 -5.94
CA PHE A 84 4.21 15.27 -5.85
C PHE A 84 4.27 16.49 -6.78
N LYS A 85 3.87 16.33 -8.06
CA LYS A 85 3.83 17.42 -9.04
C LYS A 85 2.97 18.59 -8.56
N ASN A 86 1.78 18.30 -8.02
CA ASN A 86 0.88 19.33 -7.52
C ASN A 86 1.45 20.06 -6.30
N LEU A 87 2.13 19.34 -5.40
CA LEU A 87 2.79 19.96 -4.27
C LEU A 87 3.99 20.82 -4.69
N GLN A 88 4.75 20.41 -5.70
CA GLN A 88 5.87 21.17 -6.26
C GLN A 88 5.43 22.49 -6.90
N LYS A 89 4.21 22.54 -7.47
CA LYS A 89 3.61 23.81 -7.94
C LYS A 89 3.30 24.78 -6.80
N LEU A 90 2.94 24.26 -5.62
CA LEU A 90 2.51 25.06 -4.46
C LEU A 90 3.67 25.48 -3.56
N ASP A 91 4.76 24.72 -3.53
CA ASP A 91 5.95 24.97 -2.73
C ASP A 91 7.20 24.95 -3.62
N THR A 92 7.70 26.13 -3.97
CA THR A 92 8.89 26.34 -4.83
C THR A 92 10.19 25.80 -4.24
N VAL A 93 10.18 25.35 -2.98
CA VAL A 93 11.34 24.74 -2.31
C VAL A 93 11.57 23.27 -2.74
N PHE A 94 10.65 22.67 -3.52
CA PHE A 94 10.85 21.34 -4.12
C PHE A 94 11.76 21.40 -5.36
N TYR A 95 13.06 21.27 -5.16
CA TYR A 95 14.05 21.13 -6.25
C TYR A 95 14.25 19.68 -6.74
N GLU A 96 13.66 18.71 -6.06
CA GLU A 96 13.80 17.30 -6.44
C GLU A 96 13.06 16.95 -7.72
N SER A 97 13.66 16.08 -8.53
CA SER A 97 13.03 15.58 -9.75
C SER A 97 11.82 14.70 -9.43
N LYS A 98 10.66 15.06 -10.00
CA LYS A 98 9.41 14.30 -9.92
C LYS A 98 9.55 12.84 -10.35
N TYR A 99 10.50 12.51 -11.23
CA TYR A 99 10.70 11.14 -11.73
C TYR A 99 11.20 10.17 -10.65
N TRP A 100 11.82 10.68 -9.59
CA TRP A 100 12.20 9.85 -8.44
C TRP A 100 11.00 9.24 -7.73
N THR A 101 9.79 9.79 -7.87
CA THR A 101 8.57 9.17 -7.34
C THR A 101 8.25 7.81 -7.97
N ILE A 102 8.74 7.54 -9.18
CA ILE A 102 8.53 6.28 -9.89
C ILE A 102 9.82 5.45 -9.85
N LEU A 103 10.95 6.04 -10.23
CA LEU A 103 12.23 5.32 -10.31
C LEU A 103 12.69 4.76 -8.98
N ALA A 104 12.33 5.40 -7.86
CA ALA A 104 12.66 4.91 -6.52
C ALA A 104 12.06 3.54 -6.22
N TRP A 105 10.94 3.16 -6.84
CA TRP A 105 10.30 1.84 -6.61
C TRP A 105 10.92 0.73 -7.44
N ILE A 106 11.58 1.07 -8.55
CA ILE A 106 12.14 0.11 -9.50
C ILE A 106 13.58 -0.24 -9.10
N VAL A 107 14.36 0.75 -8.66
CA VAL A 107 15.76 0.55 -8.27
C VAL A 107 15.83 -0.11 -6.88
N PRO A 108 16.36 -1.33 -6.73
CA PRO A 108 16.26 -2.10 -5.49
C PRO A 108 16.80 -1.38 -4.25
N VAL A 109 17.95 -0.72 -4.37
CA VAL A 109 18.57 0.02 -3.27
C VAL A 109 17.70 1.21 -2.85
N PHE A 110 17.21 1.99 -3.82
CA PHE A 110 16.37 3.15 -3.51
C PHE A 110 15.00 2.76 -2.99
N ASN A 111 14.46 1.61 -3.41
CA ASN A 111 13.17 1.11 -2.97
C ASN A 111 13.11 0.89 -1.45
N LEU A 112 14.25 0.79 -0.76
CA LEU A 112 14.31 0.61 0.69
C LEU A 112 14.16 1.91 1.51
N PHE A 113 14.39 3.09 0.92
CA PHE A 113 14.39 4.35 1.70
C PHE A 113 13.86 5.57 0.96
N LEU A 114 14.01 5.63 -0.36
CA LEU A 114 13.70 6.83 -1.13
C LEU A 114 12.18 7.08 -1.25
N PRO A 115 11.31 6.08 -1.51
CA PRO A 115 9.87 6.31 -1.53
C PRO A 115 9.33 6.81 -0.19
N PHE A 116 9.81 6.23 0.92
CA PHE A 116 9.50 6.67 2.27
C PHE A 116 9.89 8.13 2.50
N THR A 117 11.11 8.49 2.12
CA THR A 117 11.65 9.84 2.31
C THR A 117 10.83 10.87 1.54
N ILE A 118 10.47 10.56 0.28
CA ILE A 118 9.67 11.45 -0.57
C ILE A 118 8.26 11.61 0.01
N LEU A 119 7.57 10.52 0.38
CA LEU A 119 6.24 10.57 0.99
C LEU A 119 6.23 11.35 2.31
N ALA A 120 7.20 11.12 3.20
CA ALA A 120 7.34 11.85 4.46
C ALA A 120 7.54 13.36 4.22
N LYS A 121 8.39 13.71 3.24
CA LYS A 121 8.64 15.09 2.83
C LYS A 121 7.36 15.73 2.29
N MET A 122 6.62 15.02 1.42
CA MET A 122 5.33 15.49 0.90
C MET A 122 4.36 15.81 2.04
N CYS A 123 4.17 14.89 2.99
CA CYS A 123 3.30 15.12 4.14
C CYS A 123 3.73 16.33 4.96
N ARG A 124 5.01 16.42 5.32
CA ARG A 124 5.54 17.54 6.11
C ARG A 124 5.29 18.88 5.41
N ARG A 125 5.53 18.95 4.11
CA ARG A 125 5.36 20.18 3.32
C ARG A 125 3.88 20.55 3.14
N SER A 126 2.99 19.58 2.91
CA SER A 126 1.55 19.83 2.89
C SER A 126 1.05 20.46 4.21
N TYR A 127 1.51 19.95 5.37
CA TYR A 127 1.16 20.56 6.65
C TYR A 127 1.72 21.96 6.85
N LEU A 128 2.96 22.21 6.42
CA LEU A 128 3.57 23.54 6.50
C LEU A 128 2.83 24.55 5.62
N TYR A 129 2.47 24.16 4.40
CA TYR A 129 1.69 24.98 3.49
C TYR A 129 0.32 25.34 4.06
N LEU A 130 -0.43 24.36 4.56
CA LEU A 130 -1.74 24.61 5.17
C LEU A 130 -1.64 25.47 6.44
N ARG A 131 -0.60 25.27 7.26
CA ARG A 131 -0.34 26.12 8.44
C ARG A 131 -0.02 27.56 8.05
N LYS A 132 0.78 27.77 7.00
CA LYS A 132 1.13 29.11 6.49
C LYS A 132 -0.11 29.88 6.03
N ASN A 133 -1.06 29.18 5.42
CA ASN A 133 -2.32 29.75 4.95
C ASN A 133 -3.46 29.73 6.00
N GLN A 134 -3.13 29.46 7.27
CA GLN A 134 -4.08 29.45 8.40
C GLN A 134 -5.29 28.50 8.23
N ILE A 135 -5.14 27.44 7.44
CA ILE A 135 -6.21 26.46 7.22
C ILE A 135 -6.14 25.36 8.28
N SER A 136 -7.28 25.13 8.94
CA SER A 136 -7.42 23.99 9.87
C SER A 136 -7.47 22.67 9.08
N TYR A 137 -6.52 21.79 9.36
CA TYR A 137 -6.41 20.47 8.74
C TYR A 137 -6.62 19.31 9.74
N GLY A 138 -7.16 19.63 10.92
CA GLY A 138 -7.42 18.65 11.98
C GLY A 138 -6.14 18.00 12.52
N LYS A 139 -6.25 16.72 12.91
CA LYS A 139 -5.13 15.96 13.48
C LYS A 139 -4.13 15.57 12.38
N LYS A 140 -2.83 15.71 12.68
CA LYS A 140 -1.76 15.20 11.83
C LYS A 140 -1.81 13.67 11.80
N TYR A 141 -1.47 13.10 10.65
CA TYR A 141 -1.29 11.66 10.52
C TYR A 141 -0.10 11.26 11.40
N PRO A 142 -0.24 10.24 12.26
CA PRO A 142 0.81 9.86 13.19
C PRO A 142 2.01 9.31 12.42
N PHE A 143 3.18 9.91 12.66
CA PHE A 143 4.43 9.49 12.02
C PHE A 143 4.80 8.03 12.37
N SER A 144 4.42 7.56 13.56
CA SER A 144 4.61 6.16 13.98
C SER A 144 3.90 5.16 13.08
N LEU A 145 2.67 5.42 12.62
CA LEU A 145 1.98 4.54 11.68
C LEU A 145 2.69 4.52 10.32
N PHE A 146 3.22 5.67 9.88
CA PHE A 146 3.97 5.75 8.64
C PHE A 146 5.26 4.92 8.69
N VAL A 147 6.00 5.00 9.80
CA VAL A 147 7.19 4.16 10.05
C VAL A 147 6.81 2.68 10.15
N LEU A 148 5.73 2.36 10.86
CA LEU A 148 5.25 0.97 10.99
C LEU A 148 4.89 0.36 9.64
N TRP A 149 4.17 1.09 8.79
CA TRP A 149 3.84 0.64 7.43
C TRP A 149 5.10 0.35 6.62
N TRP A 150 6.09 1.24 6.67
CA TRP A 150 7.36 1.03 5.97
C TRP A 150 8.15 -0.15 6.53
N PHE A 151 8.16 -0.31 7.85
CA PHE A 151 8.81 -1.44 8.50
C PHE A 151 8.19 -2.77 8.07
N ILE A 152 6.85 -2.85 8.02
CA ILE A 152 6.12 -4.02 7.50
C ILE A 152 6.54 -4.32 6.06
N TYR A 153 6.64 -3.30 5.21
CA TYR A 153 7.09 -3.45 3.82
C TYR A 153 8.52 -4.03 3.72
N VAL A 154 9.46 -3.48 4.49
CA VAL A 154 10.85 -3.97 4.52
C VAL A 154 10.93 -5.41 5.02
N VAL A 155 10.22 -5.75 6.10
CA VAL A 155 10.12 -7.12 6.62
C VAL A 155 9.56 -8.06 5.55
N PHE A 156 8.55 -7.63 4.80
CA PHE A 156 7.96 -8.42 3.72
C PHE A 156 8.97 -8.71 2.59
N ILE A 157 9.78 -7.72 2.19
CA ILE A 157 10.86 -7.92 1.22
C ILE A 157 11.88 -8.93 1.74
N LEU A 158 12.35 -8.75 2.98
CA LEU A 158 13.37 -9.61 3.57
C LEU A 158 12.90 -11.06 3.64
N ILE A 159 11.68 -11.31 4.13
CA ILE A 159 11.14 -12.68 4.21
C ILE A 159 11.01 -13.30 2.83
N ASN A 160 10.57 -12.55 1.82
CA ASN A 160 10.50 -13.07 0.45
C ASN A 160 11.88 -13.37 -0.15
N LEU A 161 12.90 -12.58 0.17
CA LEU A 161 14.28 -12.83 -0.25
C LEU A 161 14.82 -14.14 0.34
N PHE A 162 14.53 -14.41 1.61
CA PHE A 162 14.97 -15.63 2.31
C PHE A 162 14.02 -16.81 2.16
N ARG A 163 12.90 -16.65 1.44
CA ARG A 163 11.86 -17.69 1.35
C ARG A 163 12.38 -19.02 0.86
N ASN A 164 13.24 -19.04 -0.17
CA ASN A 164 13.81 -20.29 -0.70
C ASN A 164 14.70 -21.01 0.33
N VAL A 165 15.42 -20.25 1.15
CA VAL A 165 16.22 -20.80 2.25
C VAL A 165 15.29 -21.35 3.34
N LEU A 166 14.24 -20.60 3.70
CA LEU A 166 13.23 -21.05 4.67
C LEU A 166 12.51 -22.33 4.22
N LEU A 167 12.25 -22.51 2.92
CA LEU A 167 11.67 -23.73 2.37
C LEU A 167 12.61 -24.94 2.48
N MET A 168 13.93 -24.73 2.40
CA MET A 168 14.91 -25.81 2.49
C MET A 168 15.07 -26.35 3.92
N TYR A 169 14.96 -25.48 4.93
CA TYR A 169 15.18 -25.84 6.34
C TYR A 169 13.90 -25.94 7.17
N GLY A 170 12.80 -25.39 6.69
CA GLY A 170 11.53 -25.31 7.43
C GLY A 170 10.66 -26.54 7.25
N GLY A 171 10.09 -27.04 8.34
CA GLY A 171 9.02 -28.04 8.29
C GLY A 171 7.71 -27.45 7.72
N PHE A 172 6.87 -28.30 7.15
CA PHE A 172 5.59 -27.90 6.53
C PHE A 172 4.70 -27.05 7.47
N LYS A 173 4.58 -27.45 8.74
CA LYS A 173 3.82 -26.70 9.75
C LYS A 173 4.38 -25.30 10.00
N PHE A 174 5.71 -25.18 10.09
CA PHE A 174 6.37 -23.88 10.28
C PHE A 174 6.10 -22.94 9.10
N LEU A 175 6.16 -23.46 7.87
CA LEU A 175 5.87 -22.69 6.66
C LEU A 175 4.41 -22.24 6.60
N SER A 176 3.47 -23.11 6.98
CA SER A 176 2.05 -22.77 7.09
C SER A 176 1.81 -21.67 8.12
N ASP A 177 2.37 -21.81 9.33
CA ASP A 177 2.23 -20.82 10.41
C ASP A 177 2.83 -19.47 9.98
N LEU A 178 4.04 -19.48 9.36
CA LEU A 178 4.69 -18.29 8.81
C LEU A 178 3.80 -17.58 7.77
N ASN A 179 3.13 -18.33 6.89
CA ASN A 179 2.26 -17.74 5.87
C ASN A 179 1.08 -16.98 6.49
N VAL A 180 0.46 -17.52 7.55
CA VAL A 180 -0.60 -16.82 8.30
C VAL A 180 -0.10 -15.49 8.86
N TYR A 181 1.08 -15.49 9.50
CA TYR A 181 1.68 -14.25 10.03
C TYR A 181 1.99 -13.24 8.92
N MET A 182 2.45 -13.71 7.76
CA MET A 182 2.72 -12.85 6.60
C MET A 182 1.46 -12.19 6.06
N HIS A 183 0.36 -12.94 5.89
CA HIS A 183 -0.91 -12.37 5.46
C HIS A 183 -1.50 -11.42 6.51
N LEU A 184 -1.31 -11.69 7.80
CA LEU A 184 -1.75 -10.80 8.88
C LEU A 184 -0.97 -9.47 8.87
N LEU A 185 0.36 -9.54 8.76
CA LEU A 185 1.20 -8.35 8.62
C LEU A 185 0.85 -7.55 7.36
N ASN A 186 0.62 -8.23 6.24
CA ASN A 186 0.20 -7.58 4.99
C ASN A 186 -1.15 -6.86 5.16
N PHE A 187 -2.13 -7.50 5.82
CA PHE A 187 -3.42 -6.88 6.10
C PHE A 187 -3.28 -5.59 6.92
N ILE A 188 -2.45 -5.62 7.98
CA ILE A 188 -2.15 -4.43 8.79
C ILE A 188 -1.48 -3.36 7.91
N GLY A 189 -0.51 -3.73 7.08
CA GLY A 189 0.17 -2.81 6.17
C GLY A 189 -0.78 -2.13 5.18
N VAL A 190 -1.66 -2.90 4.53
CA VAL A 190 -2.67 -2.38 3.59
C VAL A 190 -3.69 -1.48 4.30
N LEU A 191 -4.11 -1.83 5.52
CA LEU A 191 -5.00 -0.99 6.32
C LEU A 191 -4.39 0.37 6.64
N ILE A 192 -3.10 0.40 7.02
CA ILE A 192 -2.37 1.66 7.26
C ILE A 192 -2.26 2.46 5.96
N CYS A 193 -1.89 1.81 4.84
CA CYS A 193 -1.79 2.44 3.53
C CYS A 193 -3.12 3.05 3.07
N PHE A 194 -4.22 2.30 3.18
CA PHE A 194 -5.57 2.77 2.86
C PHE A 194 -5.94 4.03 3.64
N ASN A 195 -5.71 4.01 4.96
CA ASN A 195 -5.96 5.16 5.82
C ASN A 195 -5.07 6.37 5.44
N PHE A 196 -3.80 6.11 5.10
CA PHE A 196 -2.86 7.13 4.66
C PHE A 196 -3.30 7.80 3.35
N VAL A 197 -3.64 7.01 2.31
CA VAL A 197 -4.10 7.53 1.01
C VAL A 197 -5.33 8.40 1.19
N ARG A 198 -6.32 7.96 1.98
CA ARG A 198 -7.52 8.75 2.27
C ARG A 198 -7.20 10.04 2.98
N HIS A 199 -6.31 10.00 3.97
CA HIS A 199 -5.86 11.17 4.71
C HIS A 199 -5.14 12.17 3.81
N PHE A 200 -4.21 11.70 2.97
CA PHE A 200 -3.45 12.57 2.08
C PHE A 200 -4.33 13.22 1.01
N ILE A 201 -5.31 12.49 0.44
CA ILE A 201 -6.25 13.08 -0.51
C ILE A 201 -7.08 14.19 0.14
N ARG A 202 -7.47 14.05 1.41
CA ARG A 202 -8.12 15.15 2.14
C ARG A 202 -7.21 16.37 2.23
N LEU A 203 -5.92 16.19 2.53
CA LEU A 203 -4.95 17.29 2.52
C LEU A 203 -4.84 17.94 1.14
N GLN A 204 -4.82 17.16 0.06
CA GLN A 204 -4.79 17.69 -1.31
C GLN A 204 -6.03 18.54 -1.63
N CYS A 205 -7.22 18.10 -1.23
CA CYS A 205 -8.43 18.89 -1.40
C CYS A 205 -8.34 20.23 -0.64
N LEU A 206 -7.87 20.22 0.61
CA LEU A 206 -7.67 21.43 1.42
C LEU A 206 -6.60 22.37 0.82
N MET A 207 -5.52 21.82 0.27
CA MET A 207 -4.51 22.64 -0.41
C MET A 207 -5.06 23.26 -1.69
N SER A 208 -5.94 22.55 -2.41
CA SER A 208 -6.55 23.06 -3.64
C SER A 208 -7.61 24.14 -3.40
N SER A 209 -8.23 24.20 -2.21
CA SER A 209 -9.18 25.26 -1.86
C SER A 209 -8.52 26.59 -1.49
N VAL A 210 -7.19 26.62 -1.35
CA VAL A 210 -6.43 27.85 -1.04
C VAL A 210 -6.16 28.67 -2.29
N LEU A 211 -6.07 28.01 -3.45
CA LEU A 211 -5.86 28.68 -4.73
C LEU A 211 -7.11 29.49 -5.07
N PRO A 212 -7.02 30.83 -5.17
CA PRO A 212 -8.10 31.63 -5.74
C PRO A 212 -8.25 31.27 -7.23
N GLU A 213 -9.45 31.42 -7.80
CA GLU A 213 -9.78 31.29 -9.23
C GLU A 213 -8.94 32.17 -10.19
N ASN A 214 -7.96 32.92 -9.71
CA ASN A 214 -7.28 33.98 -10.46
C ASN A 214 -6.10 33.53 -11.34
N GLU A 215 -5.84 32.22 -11.50
CA GLU A 215 -4.85 31.71 -12.45
C GLU A 215 -5.46 31.18 -13.77
N GLU A 216 -6.78 31.27 -13.98
CA GLU A 216 -7.40 30.96 -15.29
C GLU A 216 -7.36 32.14 -16.30
N ILE A 217 -6.70 33.26 -15.99
CA ILE A 217 -6.61 34.44 -16.89
C ILE A 217 -5.19 34.64 -17.49
N ALA A 218 -4.24 33.73 -17.29
CA ALA A 218 -2.90 33.87 -17.86
C ALA A 218 -2.33 32.55 -18.40
N GLU A 219 -2.96 32.01 -19.45
CA GLU A 219 -2.29 31.36 -20.61
C GLU A 219 -3.29 31.07 -21.72
#